data_AF-A0A920J7S1-F1
#
_entry.id   AF-A0A920J7S1-F1
#
_cell.length_a   1.000
_cell.length_b   1.000
_cell.length_c   1.000
_cell.angle_alpha   90.00
_cell.angle_beta   90.00
_cell.angle_gamma   90.00
#
_symmetry.space_group_name_H-M   'P 1'
#
loop_
_entity.id
_entity.type
_entity.pdbx_description
1 polymer ?
#
loop_
_entity_poly.entity_id
_entity_poly.type
_entity_poly.pdbx_seq_one_letter_code
_entity_poly.pdbx_strand_id
1 'polypeptide(L)' 'MSAKWFAGHTAYTMAKYNMSMCVLGMAEEFKDRGVAVNAIWPRTAIATAAVQNHLEAMK' A
#
# COMPACT_ATOMS: atom_id res chain seq x y z
N MET A 1 -10.03 7.91 10.89
CA MET A 1 -8.64 7.39 11.04
C MET A 1 -8.17 7.62 12.48
N SER A 2 -7.34 6.73 13.03
CA SER A 2 -6.79 6.85 14.39
C SER A 2 -5.26 6.89 14.34
N ALA A 3 -4.63 7.73 15.17
CA ALA A 3 -3.18 7.96 15.17
C ALA A 3 -2.36 6.68 15.37
N LYS A 4 -2.89 5.68 16.09
CA LYS A 4 -2.23 4.39 16.33
C LYS A 4 -1.86 3.63 15.05
N TRP A 5 -2.53 3.91 13.93
CA TRP A 5 -2.27 3.26 12.63
C TRP A 5 -1.18 3.93 11.80
N PHE A 6 -0.62 5.04 12.28
CA PHE A 6 0.42 5.81 11.61
C PHE A 6 1.69 5.90 12.46
N ALA A 7 1.55 5.88 13.78
CA ALA A 7 2.66 5.96 14.72
C ALA A 7 3.73 4.89 14.45
N GLY A 8 5.00 5.29 14.42
CA GLY A 8 6.15 4.39 14.23
C GLY A 8 6.48 4.04 12.78
N HIS A 9 5.61 4.35 11.81
CA HIS A 9 5.84 4.04 10.39
C HIS A 9 5.13 5.02 9.42
N THR A 10 4.92 6.29 9.83
CA THR A 10 4.16 7.29 9.07
C THR A 10 4.62 7.43 7.62
N ALA A 11 5.93 7.53 7.38
CA ALA A 11 6.47 7.70 6.03
C ALA A 11 6.11 6.50 5.13
N TYR A 12 6.21 5.28 5.66
CA TYR A 12 5.82 4.07 4.93
C TYR A 12 4.31 4.03 4.67
N THR A 13 3.49 4.37 5.67
CA THR A 13 2.03 4.44 5.48
C THR A 13 1.66 5.46 4.42
N MET A 14 2.23 6.66 4.45
CA MET A 14 2.00 7.69 3.43
C MET A 14 2.36 7.17 2.04
N ALA A 15 3.54 6.57 1.89
CA ALA A 15 3.99 6.02 0.60
C ALA A 15 3.00 4.98 0.06
N LYS A 16 2.52 4.05 0.90
CA LYS A 16 1.60 2.99 0.46
C LYS A 16 0.16 3.47 0.28
N TYR A 17 -0.37 4.34 1.16
CA TYR A 17 -1.71 4.92 1.02
C TYR A 17 -1.81 5.82 -0.21
N ASN A 18 -0.76 6.56 -0.55
CA ASN A 18 -0.75 7.39 -1.75
C ASN A 18 -0.93 6.57 -3.02
N MET A 19 -0.42 5.33 -3.07
CA MET A 19 -0.68 4.43 -4.21
C MET A 19 -2.19 4.15 -4.35
N SER A 20 -2.92 3.97 -3.25
CA SER A 20 -4.39 3.81 -3.29
C SER A 20 -5.10 5.10 -3.71
N MET A 21 -4.58 6.26 -3.32
CA MET A 21 -5.08 7.56 -3.79
C MET A 21 -4.89 7.72 -5.30
N CYS A 22 -3.75 7.30 -5.85
CA CYS A 22 -3.53 7.25 -7.30
C CYS A 22 -4.53 6.33 -8.00
N VAL A 23 -4.86 5.17 -7.42
CA VAL A 23 -5.89 4.28 -7.98
C VAL A 23 -7.23 4.99 -8.09
N LEU A 24 -7.68 5.70 -7.05
CA LEU A 24 -8.94 6.44 -7.07
C LEU A 24 -8.95 7.54 -8.14
N GLY A 25 -7.88 8.33 -8.24
CA GLY A 25 -7.78 9.41 -9.22
C GLY A 25 -7.67 8.90 -10.65
N MET A 26 -6.74 7.97 -10.90
CA MET A 26 -6.45 7.46 -12.23
C MET A 26 -7.56 6.55 -12.79
N ALA A 27 -8.34 5.89 -11.92
CA ALA A 27 -9.52 5.13 -12.36
C ALA A 27 -10.55 6.03 -13.04
N GLU A 28 -10.75 7.26 -12.54
CA GLU A 28 -11.63 8.24 -13.19
C GLU A 28 -10.92 8.92 -14.37
N GLU A 29 -9.66 9.33 -14.19
CA GLU A 29 -8.88 10.04 -15.22
C GLU A 29 -8.79 9.26 -16.54
N PHE A 30 -8.68 7.93 -16.48
CA PHE A 30 -8.51 7.08 -17.66
C PHE A 30 -9.76 6.27 -18.04
N LYS A 31 -10.90 6.59 -17.44
CA LYS A 31 -12.17 5.90 -17.69
C LYS A 31 -12.61 5.94 -19.15
N ASP A 32 -12.53 7.11 -19.78
CA ASP A 32 -12.91 7.30 -21.19
C ASP A 32 -11.99 6.56 -22.16
N ARG A 33 -10.79 6.18 -21.69
CA ARG A 33 -9.82 5.37 -22.45
C ARG A 33 -10.05 3.86 -22.25
N GLY A 34 -11.03 3.48 -21.44
CA GLY A 34 -11.34 2.08 -21.12
C GLY A 34 -10.30 1.39 -20.24
N VAL A 35 -9.48 2.13 -19.49
CA VAL A 35 -8.43 1.56 -18.64
C VAL A 35 -8.94 1.35 -17.22
N ALA A 36 -8.97 0.10 -16.75
CA ALA A 36 -9.35 -0.23 -15.38
C ALA A 36 -8.14 -0.11 -14.43
N VAL A 37 -8.22 0.80 -13.45
CA VAL A 37 -7.19 0.98 -12.43
C VAL A 37 -7.72 0.45 -11.10
N ASN A 38 -7.03 -0.54 -10.53
CA ASN A 38 -7.45 -1.22 -9.30
C ASN A 38 -6.26 -1.45 -8.37
N ALA A 39 -6.54 -1.72 -7.09
CA ALA A 39 -5.55 -2.14 -6.11
C ALA A 39 -5.81 -3.59 -5.66
N ILE A 40 -4.74 -4.30 -5.33
CA ILE A 40 -4.81 -5.59 -4.64
C ILE A 40 -3.89 -5.55 -3.42
N TRP A 41 -4.33 -6.19 -2.34
CA TRP A 41 -3.56 -6.32 -1.11
C TRP A 41 -3.76 -7.71 -0.51
N PRO A 42 -2.69 -8.38 -0.05
CA PRO A 42 -2.84 -9.68 0.59
C PRO A 42 -3.46 -9.53 1.98
N ARG A 43 -4.36 -10.45 2.34
CA ARG A 43 -4.99 -10.47 3.68
C ARG A 43 -3.98 -10.76 4.80
N THR A 44 -2.94 -11.53 4.49
CA THR A 44 -1.90 -11.96 5.42
C THR A 44 -0.51 -11.65 4.86
N ALA A 45 0.52 -11.75 5.69
CA ALA A 45 1.90 -11.64 5.21
C ALA A 45 2.20 -12.73 4.17
N ILE A 46 3.05 -12.40 3.19
CA ILE A 46 3.50 -13.32 2.14
C ILE A 46 4.96 -13.67 2.42
N ALA A 47 5.28 -14.97 2.42
CA ALA A 47 6.62 -15.47 2.68
C ALA A 47 7.58 -15.10 1.52
N THR A 48 8.27 -13.97 1.67
CA THR A 48 9.26 -13.47 0.72
C THR A 48 10.55 -13.14 1.46
N ALA A 49 11.68 -13.12 0.74
CA ALA A 49 12.97 -12.72 1.31
C ALA A 49 12.92 -11.32 1.94
N ALA A 50 12.16 -10.37 1.35
CA ALA A 50 11.97 -9.04 1.92
C ALA A 50 11.29 -9.07 3.29
N VAL A 51 10.24 -9.88 3.45
CA VAL A 51 9.55 -10.05 4.73
C VAL A 51 10.47 -10.72 5.76
N GLN A 52 11.25 -11.73 5.35
CA GLN A 52 12.23 -12.36 6.23
C GLN A 52 13.28 -11.36 6.72
N ASN A 53 13.91 -10.62 5.81
CA ASN A 53 14.94 -9.62 6.14
C ASN A 53 14.43 -8.54 7.11
N HIS A 54 13.18 -8.09 6.95
CA HIS A 54 12.58 -7.09 7.84
C HIS A 54 12.21 -7.63 9.21
N LEU A 55 11.85 -8.92 9.33
CA LEU A 55 11.50 -9.53 10.61
C LEU A 55 12.73 -10.03 11.38
N GLU A 56 13.76 -10.48 10.69
CA GLU A 56 15.03 -10.88 11.32
C GLU A 56 15.81 -9.69 11.88
N ALA A 57 15.73 -8.52 11.22
CA ALA A 57 16.33 -7.27 11.72
C ALA A 57 15.68 -6.72 13.02
N MET A 58 14.60 -7.34 13.51
CA MET A 58 13.92 -6.99 14.76
C MET A 58 14.23 -7.95 15.92
N LYS A 59 15.10 -8.94 15.70
CA LYS A 59 15.68 -9.79 16.76
C LYS A 59 17.02 -9.23 17.22
#